data_AF-A0A413UF45-F1
#
_entry.id   AF-A0A413UF45-F1
#
_cell.length_a   1.000
_cell.length_b   1.000
_cell.length_c   1.000
_cell.angle_alpha   90.00
_cell.angle_beta   90.00
_cell.angle_gamma   90.00
#
_symmetry.space_group_name_H-M   'P 1'
#
loop_
_entity.id
_entity.type
_entity.pdbx_description
1 polymer ?
#
loop_
_entity_poly.entity_id
_entity_poly.type
_entity_poly.pdbx_seq_one_letter_code
_entity_poly.pdbx_strand_id
1 'polypeptide(L)'
;GKKMTALADKVADEGYDAVFLMGVGGTWDELMQLEYLMNKFGDRDLEVYLIHAAEWNVMGHKRMTEKSVVLTASESGTTPEVLEAVKKMK
;
A
#
# COMPACT_ATOMS: atom_id res chain seq x y z
N GLY A 1 16.34 8.90 1.07
CA GLY A 1 16.92 9.51 2.28
C GLY A 1 15.94 10.50 2.88
N LYS A 2 16.29 11.79 2.97
CA LYS A 2 15.49 12.80 3.70
C LYS A 2 14.07 13.06 3.18
N LYS A 3 13.87 13.09 1.86
CA LYS A 3 12.54 13.32 1.27
C LYS A 3 11.55 12.19 1.58
N MET A 4 12.04 10.94 1.60
CA MET A 4 11.21 9.78 1.94
C MET A 4 10.84 9.78 3.41
N THR A 5 11.78 10.10 4.30
CA THR A 5 11.51 10.24 5.73
C THR A 5 10.47 11.33 5.99
N ALA A 6 10.65 12.53 5.41
CA ALA A 6 9.69 13.62 5.58
C ALA A 6 8.29 13.29 5.04
N LEU A 7 8.18 12.49 3.97
CA LEU A 7 6.90 12.01 3.48
C LEU A 7 6.27 11.01 4.44
N ALA A 8 7.06 10.07 4.96
CA ALA A 8 6.58 9.09 5.95
C ALA A 8 6.12 9.77 7.25
N ASP A 9 6.90 10.73 7.75
CA ASP A 9 6.56 11.53 8.93
C ASP A 9 5.24 12.26 8.71
N LYS A 10 5.08 12.93 7.55
CA LYS A 10 3.83 13.62 7.20
C LYS A 10 2.63 12.67 7.18
N VAL A 11 2.76 11.50 6.55
CA VAL A 11 1.67 10.51 6.49
C VAL A 11 1.33 9.98 7.89
N ALA A 12 2.33 9.77 8.75
CA ALA A 12 2.11 9.37 10.13
C ALA A 12 1.43 10.47 10.95
N ASP A 13 1.82 11.73 10.78
CA ASP A 13 1.24 12.89 11.45
C ASP A 13 -0.22 13.15 11.02
N GLU A 14 -0.56 12.91 9.75
CA GLU A 14 -1.94 12.97 9.25
C GLU A 14 -2.83 11.86 9.85
N GLY A 15 -2.21 10.74 10.25
CA GLY A 15 -2.86 9.57 10.81
C GLY A 15 -3.52 8.70 9.73
N TYR A 16 -3.44 7.38 9.93
CA TYR A 16 -4.04 6.39 9.03
C TYR A 16 -4.58 5.21 9.83
N ASP A 17 -5.56 4.51 9.28
CA ASP A 17 -6.20 3.37 9.95
C ASP A 17 -5.66 2.02 9.52
N ALA A 18 -5.06 1.92 8.34
CA ALA A 18 -4.43 0.71 7.80
C ALA A 18 -3.46 1.07 6.67
N VAL A 19 -2.45 0.22 6.46
CA VAL A 19 -1.54 0.29 5.32
C VAL A 19 -1.83 -0.86 4.37
N PHE A 20 -2.03 -0.54 3.09
CA PHE A 20 -2.16 -1.52 2.03
C PHE A 20 -0.94 -1.49 1.13
N LEU A 21 -0.24 -2.62 1.05
CA LEU A 21 0.83 -2.84 0.10
C LEU A 21 0.22 -3.40 -1.18
N MET A 22 0.18 -2.59 -2.25
CA MET A 22 -0.45 -2.94 -3.51
C MET A 22 0.60 -3.18 -4.59
N GLY A 23 0.50 -4.32 -5.27
CA GLY A 23 1.38 -4.66 -6.40
C GLY A 23 0.74 -5.61 -7.39
N VAL A 24 1.50 -5.94 -8.44
CA VAL A 24 1.19 -6.98 -9.43
C VAL A 24 2.49 -7.74 -9.72
N GLY A 25 2.42 -9.07 -9.85
CA GLY A 25 3.57 -9.92 -10.19
C GLY A 25 4.74 -9.72 -9.24
N GLY A 26 5.96 -9.54 -9.77
CA GLY A 26 7.18 -9.43 -8.96
C GLY A 26 7.14 -8.30 -7.92
N THR A 27 6.49 -7.17 -8.19
CA THR A 27 6.31 -6.11 -7.18
C THR A 27 5.46 -6.57 -6.01
N TRP A 28 4.44 -7.41 -6.26
CA TRP A 28 3.63 -7.99 -5.18
C TRP A 28 4.48 -8.96 -4.33
N ASP A 29 5.33 -9.77 -4.98
CA ASP A 29 6.26 -10.67 -4.28
C ASP A 29 7.28 -9.92 -3.42
N GLU A 30 7.82 -8.81 -3.92
CA GLU A 30 8.73 -7.93 -3.16
C GLU A 30 8.04 -7.33 -1.93
N LEU A 31 6.79 -6.88 -2.09
CA LEU A 31 6.00 -6.31 -1.00
C LEU A 31 5.60 -7.35 0.05
N MET A 32 5.58 -8.64 -0.27
CA MET A 32 5.32 -9.70 0.70
C MET A 32 6.33 -9.73 1.84
N GLN A 33 7.62 -9.55 1.52
CA GLN A 33 8.67 -9.51 2.54
C GLN A 33 8.49 -8.28 3.45
N LEU A 34 8.10 -7.15 2.86
CA LEU A 34 7.82 -5.93 3.60
C LEU A 34 6.61 -6.09 4.52
N GLU A 35 5.53 -6.69 4.02
CA GLU A 35 4.32 -6.99 4.79
C GLU A 35 4.66 -7.82 6.04
N TYR A 36 5.44 -8.90 5.87
CA TYR A 36 5.88 -9.73 6.97
C TYR A 36 6.69 -8.95 8.01
N LEU A 37 7.62 -8.10 7.56
CA LEU A 37 8.43 -7.29 8.48
C LEU A 37 7.60 -6.26 9.23
N MET A 38 6.67 -5.58 8.56
CA MET A 38 5.80 -4.59 9.20
C MET A 38 4.85 -5.24 10.19
N ASN A 39 4.25 -6.37 9.87
CA ASN A 39 3.40 -7.13 10.79
C ASN A 39 4.19 -7.71 11.98
N LYS A 40 5.48 -8.01 11.80
CA LYS A 40 6.33 -8.58 12.86
C LYS A 40 6.90 -7.55 13.83
N PHE A 41 7.28 -6.38 13.31
CA PHE A 41 8.04 -5.37 14.06
C PHE A 41 7.32 -4.04 14.24
N GLY A 42 6.21 -3.82 13.52
CA GLY A 42 5.37 -2.64 13.67
C GLY A 42 4.63 -2.64 15.00
N ASP A 43 4.02 -1.49 15.30
CA ASP A 43 3.19 -1.33 16.49
C ASP A 43 2.01 -2.31 16.47
N ARG A 44 1.53 -2.70 17.65
CA ARG A 44 0.53 -3.78 17.79
C ARG A 44 -0.80 -3.48 17.08
N ASP A 45 -1.13 -2.20 16.96
CA ASP A 45 -2.33 -1.67 16.32
C ASP A 45 -2.11 -1.28 14.85
N LEU A 46 -0.90 -1.47 14.32
CA LEU A 46 -0.62 -1.27 12.90
C LEU A 46 -1.19 -2.43 12.09
N GLU A 47 -2.25 -2.16 11.32
CA GLU A 47 -2.82 -3.13 10.37
C GLU A 47 -2.17 -2.98 8.99
N VAL A 48 -1.53 -4.04 8.50
CA VAL A 48 -0.88 -4.07 7.18
C VAL A 48 -1.41 -5.22 6.34
N TYR A 49 -1.82 -4.91 5.11
CA TYR A 49 -2.41 -5.86 4.17
C TYR A 49 -1.66 -5.86 2.84
N LEU A 50 -1.28 -7.03 2.35
CA LEU A 50 -0.81 -7.21 0.98
C LEU A 50 -1.99 -7.48 0.03
N ILE A 51 -2.13 -6.68 -1.03
CA ILE A 51 -3.23 -6.79 -1.99
C ILE A 51 -2.74 -6.79 -3.44
N HIS A 52 -3.40 -7.58 -4.29
CA HIS A 52 -3.14 -7.58 -5.72
C HIS A 52 -3.99 -6.51 -6.42
N ALA A 53 -3.38 -5.64 -7.23
CA ALA A 53 -4.09 -4.50 -7.82
C ALA A 53 -5.27 -4.92 -8.72
N ALA A 54 -5.09 -6.00 -9.51
CA ALA A 54 -6.16 -6.52 -10.38
C ALA A 54 -7.38 -7.02 -9.58
N GLU A 55 -7.15 -7.67 -8.43
CA GLU A 55 -8.23 -8.18 -7.59
C GLU A 55 -8.96 -7.02 -6.91
N TRP A 56 -8.21 -6.05 -6.38
CA TRP A 56 -8.78 -4.87 -5.76
C TRP A 56 -9.64 -4.06 -6.74
N ASN A 57 -9.22 -3.93 -8.01
CA ASN A 57 -10.00 -3.21 -9.01
C ASN A 57 -11.40 -3.80 -9.25
N VAL A 58 -11.57 -5.11 -9.05
CA VAL A 58 -12.84 -5.82 -9.27
C VAL A 58 -13.66 -5.91 -8.00
N MET A 59 -13.01 -6.18 -6.86
CA MET A 59 -13.69 -6.58 -5.62
C MET A 59 -13.54 -5.59 -4.48
N GLY A 60 -12.60 -4.66 -4.57
CA GLY A 60 -12.19 -3.78 -3.47
C GLY A 60 -11.63 -4.57 -2.27
N HIS A 61 -11.63 -3.93 -1.10
CA HIS A 61 -11.25 -4.58 0.16
C HIS A 61 -12.07 -4.03 1.32
N LYS A 62 -12.79 -4.88 2.06
CA LYS A 62 -13.75 -4.44 3.09
C LYS A 62 -13.12 -3.62 4.23
N ARG A 63 -11.84 -3.85 4.51
CA ARG A 63 -11.10 -3.11 5.56
C ARG A 63 -10.61 -1.73 5.10
N MET A 64 -10.54 -1.49 3.79
CA MET A 64 -10.02 -0.23 3.25
C MET A 64 -11.05 0.89 3.46
N THR A 65 -10.57 2.02 3.96
CA THR A 65 -11.37 3.23 4.19
C THR A 65 -10.70 4.44 3.54
N GLU A 66 -11.35 5.61 3.60
CA GLU A 66 -10.76 6.89 3.17
C GLU A 66 -9.53 7.32 3.98
N LYS A 67 -9.30 6.70 5.15
CA LYS A 67 -8.13 6.96 6.02
C LYS A 67 -6.99 5.97 5.78
N SER A 68 -7.18 5.00 4.89
CA SER A 68 -6.16 3.99 4.61
C SER A 68 -5.10 4.55 3.67
N VAL A 69 -3.86 4.12 3.89
CA VAL A 69 -2.72 4.49 3.02
C VAL A 69 -2.38 3.33 2.12
N VAL A 70 -2.14 3.60 0.83
CA VAL A 70 -1.71 2.59 -0.14
C VAL A 70 -0.28 2.88 -0.57
N LEU A 71 0.62 1.91 -0.35
CA LEU A 71 1.97 1.91 -0.90
C LEU A 71 2.01 0.98 -2.12
N THR A 72 2.37 1.53 -3.27
CA THR A 72 2.47 0.78 -4.53
C THR A 72 3.75 1.13 -5.25
N ALA A 73 4.21 0.23 -6.13
CA ALA A 73 5.31 0.48 -7.03
C ALA A 73 5.02 -0.06 -8.44
N SER A 74 5.77 0.44 -9.42
CA SER A 74 5.78 -0.03 -10.79
C SER A 74 7.11 0.42 -11.41
N GLU A 75 7.92 -0.52 -11.89
CA GLU A 75 9.21 -0.19 -12.51
C GLU A 75 9.05 0.71 -13.74
N SER A 76 8.09 0.37 -14.62
CA SER A 76 7.78 1.17 -15.82
C SER A 76 7.01 2.44 -15.51
N GLY A 77 6.39 2.53 -14.32
CA GLY A 77 5.41 3.56 -13.97
C GLY A 77 4.09 3.45 -14.75
N THR A 78 3.90 2.38 -15.52
CA THR A 78 2.78 2.24 -16.47
C THR A 78 1.96 0.96 -16.29
N THR A 79 2.18 0.19 -15.22
CA THR A 79 1.40 -1.03 -14.93
C THR A 79 -0.11 -0.71 -14.90
N PRO A 80 -0.92 -1.23 -15.85
CA PRO A 80 -2.31 -0.79 -16.05
C PRO A 80 -3.20 -0.95 -14.81
N GLU A 81 -3.07 -2.06 -14.10
CA GLU A 81 -3.90 -2.39 -12.93
C GLU A 81 -3.63 -1.43 -11.77
N VAL A 82 -2.35 -1.06 -11.57
CA VAL A 82 -1.95 -0.06 -10.56
C VAL A 82 -2.47 1.32 -10.95
N LEU A 83 -2.33 1.72 -12.22
CA LEU A 83 -2.85 3.02 -12.69
C LEU A 83 -4.37 3.12 -12.56
N GLU A 84 -5.09 2.05 -12.87
CA GLU A 84 -6.54 1.97 -12.66
C GLU A 84 -6.89 2.09 -11.18
N ALA A 85 -6.18 1.37 -10.31
CA ALA A 85 -6.42 1.40 -8.87
C ALA A 85 -6.22 2.81 -8.29
N VAL A 86 -5.09 3.44 -8.62
CA VAL A 86 -4.79 4.82 -8.21
C VAL A 86 -5.85 5.80 -8.74
N LYS A 87 -6.38 5.59 -9.95
CA LYS A 87 -7.44 6.44 -10.51
C LYS A 87 -8.78 6.27 -9.76
N LYS A 88 -9.09 5.06 -9.28
CA LYS A 88 -10.31 4.77 -8.50
C LYS A 88 -10.24 5.29 -7.07
N MET A 89 -9.03 5.42 -6.50
CA MET A 89 -8.80 5.90 -5.13
C MET A 89 -8.67 7.42 -5.01
N LYS A 90 -8.49 8.13 -6.13
CA LYS A 90 -8.46 9.60 -6.20
C LYS A 90 -9.87 10.19 -6.21
#